data_AF-A0A7C5NF82-F1
#
_entry.id   AF-A0A7C5NF82-F1
#
_cell.length_a   1.000
_cell.length_b   1.000
_cell.length_c   1.000
_cell.angle_alpha   90.00
_cell.angle_beta   90.00
_cell.angle_gamma   90.00
#
_symmetry.space_group_name_H-M   'P 1'
#
loop_
_entity.id
_entity.type
_entity.pdbx_description
1 polymer ?
#
loop_
_entity_poly.entity_id
_entity_poly.type
_entity_poly.pdbx_seq_one_letter_code
_entity_poly.pdbx_strand_id
1 'polypeptide(L)' 'PDLFKEGLARTKINGKIGFFDKNLDIVLPPFYDYAFPFHNGIAEICIGCQEMQIDGHSMLDGGEWKRIDRTGLLIEE' A
#
# COMPACT_ATOMS: atom_id res chain seq x y z
N PRO A 1 4.44 -13.14 2.61
CA PRO A 1 5.35 -12.04 2.21
C PRO A 1 5.07 -11.61 0.78
N ASP A 2 4.82 -10.32 0.57
CA ASP A 2 4.61 -9.81 -0.78
C ASP A 2 5.87 -9.93 -1.61
N LEU A 3 5.70 -10.28 -2.88
CA LEU A 3 6.79 -10.26 -3.85
C LEU A 3 7.11 -8.80 -4.20
N PHE A 4 8.41 -8.53 -4.42
CA PHE A 4 8.82 -7.25 -4.98
C PHE A 4 8.16 -7.02 -6.34
N LYS A 5 7.54 -5.85 -6.51
CA LYS A 5 7.04 -5.34 -7.78
C LYS A 5 7.73 -4.02 -8.06
N GLU A 6 8.33 -3.92 -9.26
CA GLU A 6 9.11 -2.74 -9.66
C GLU A 6 10.25 -2.37 -8.67
N GLY A 7 10.77 -3.38 -7.97
CA GLY A 7 11.82 -3.21 -6.97
C GLY A 7 11.33 -2.83 -5.57
N LEU A 8 10.02 -2.67 -5.36
CA LEU A 8 9.42 -2.32 -4.06
C LEU A 8 8.54 -3.45 -3.53
N ALA A 9 8.57 -3.68 -2.21
CA ALA A 9 7.66 -4.58 -1.51
C ALA A 9 6.78 -3.79 -0.54
N ARG A 10 5.48 -4.13 -0.52
CA ARG A 10 4.57 -3.64 0.52
C ARG A 10 4.88 -4.33 1.83
N THR A 11 5.07 -3.56 2.88
CA THR A 11 5.38 -4.09 4.21
C THR A 11 4.47 -3.44 5.23
N LYS A 12 3.76 -4.27 6.01
CA LYS A 12 2.86 -3.81 7.08
C LYS A 12 3.64 -3.70 8.38
N ILE A 13 3.71 -2.50 8.95
CA ILE A 13 4.34 -2.19 10.23
C ILE A 13 3.28 -1.49 11.09
N ASN A 14 3.01 -2.04 12.28
CA ASN A 14 2.02 -1.49 13.22
C ASN A 14 0.65 -1.20 12.59
N GLY A 15 0.19 -2.09 11.70
CA GLY A 15 -1.11 -1.96 11.04
C GLY A 15 -1.13 -1.09 9.79
N LYS A 16 -0.06 -0.33 9.49
CA LYS A 16 0.05 0.51 8.30
C LYS A 16 1.01 -0.07 7.28
N ILE A 17 0.74 0.15 6.00
CA ILE A 17 1.55 -0.32 4.88
C ILE A 17 2.46 0.79 4.40
N GLY A 18 3.75 0.46 4.25
CA GLY A 18 4.75 1.26 3.56
C GLY A 18 5.41 0.46 2.44
N PHE A 19 6.29 1.10 1.67
CA PHE A 19 7.02 0.50 0.57
C PHE A 19 8.51 0.52 0.83
N PHE A 20 9.13 -0.65 0.68
CA PHE A 20 10.54 -0.89 0.99
C PHE A 20 11.24 -1.43 -0.23
N ASP A 21 12.49 -1.05 -0.43
CA ASP A 21 13.31 -1.61 -1.48
C ASP A 21 13.90 -2.97 -1.08
N LYS A 22 14.74 -3.54 -1.97
CA LYS A 22 15.37 -4.85 -1.74
C LYS A 22 16.44 -4.84 -0.64
N ASN A 23 16.94 -3.67 -0.27
CA ASN A 23 17.89 -3.50 0.84
C ASN A 23 17.17 -3.31 2.18
N LEU A 24 15.83 -3.33 2.17
CA LEU A 24 14.96 -3.02 3.31
C LEU A 24 15.00 -1.53 3.71
N ASP A 25 15.42 -0.66 2.79
CA ASP A 25 15.33 0.78 2.99
C ASP A 25 13.88 1.25 2.79
N ILE A 26 13.45 2.19 3.63
CA ILE A 26 12.11 2.80 3.53
C ILE A 26 12.10 3.73 2.32
N VAL A 27 11.30 3.40 1.31
CA VAL A 27 11.06 4.27 0.15
C VAL A 27 9.82 5.13 0.38
N LEU A 28 8.74 4.51 0.84
CA LEU A 28 7.55 5.21 1.33
C LEU A 28 7.22 4.70 2.74
N PRO A 29 7.13 5.59 3.74
CA PRO A 29 6.88 5.19 5.13
C PRO A 29 5.51 4.53 5.31
N PRO A 30 5.33 3.71 6.37
CA PRO A 30 4.10 2.99 6.63
C PRO A 30 2.98 3.91 7.11
N PHE A 31 2.25 4.52 6.19
CA PHE A 31 1.15 5.45 6.46
C PHE A 31 -0.21 4.96 5.95
N TYR A 32 -0.22 4.05 4.99
CA TYR A 32 -1.46 3.65 4.32
C TYR A 32 -2.17 2.54 5.09
N ASP A 33 -3.49 2.57 5.18
CA ASP A 33 -4.25 1.47 5.78
C ASP A 33 -4.21 0.23 4.88
N TYR A 34 -4.22 0.48 3.57
CA TYR A 34 -3.99 -0.54 2.57
C TYR A 34 -3.25 0.07 1.37
N ALA A 35 -2.56 -0.77 0.60
CA ALA A 35 -1.93 -0.38 -0.65
C ALA A 35 -1.87 -1.57 -1.60
N PHE A 36 -2.07 -1.36 -2.88
CA PHE A 36 -1.75 -2.31 -3.94
C PHE A 36 -0.27 -2.20 -4.35
N PRO A 37 0.32 -3.25 -4.95
CA PRO A 37 1.67 -3.16 -5.49
C PRO A 37 1.75 -2.11 -6.62
N PHE A 38 2.95 -1.57 -6.85
CA PHE A 38 3.17 -0.70 -7.99
C PHE A 38 3.03 -1.45 -9.32
N HIS A 39 2.30 -0.82 -10.25
CA HIS A 39 2.14 -1.23 -11.64
C HIS A 39 2.25 -0.01 -12.55
N ASN A 40 3.22 -0.04 -13.46
CA ASN A 40 3.60 1.07 -14.33
C ASN A 40 3.89 2.36 -13.55
N GLY A 41 4.59 2.24 -12.41
CA GLY A 41 4.93 3.37 -11.56
C GLY A 41 3.77 3.96 -10.74
N ILE A 42 2.60 3.32 -10.73
CA ILE A 42 1.42 3.78 -10.00
C ILE A 42 0.98 2.70 -8.99
N ALA A 43 0.61 3.13 -7.79
CA ALA A 43 -0.06 2.28 -6.80
C ALA A 43 -1.37 2.92 -6.36
N GLU A 44 -2.37 2.09 -6.12
CA GLU A 44 -3.59 2.49 -5.41
C GLU A 44 -3.39 2.29 -3.92
N ILE A 45 -3.69 3.31 -3.13
CA ILE A 45 -3.61 3.31 -1.67
C ILE A 45 -4.97 3.63 -1.08
N CYS A 46 -5.23 3.09 0.10
CA CYS A 46 -6.37 3.48 0.91
C CYS A 46 -5.92 4.13 2.21
N ILE A 47 -6.58 5.25 2.54
CA ILE A 47 -6.45 5.95 3.82
C ILE A 47 -7.79 5.88 4.52
N GLY A 48 -7.80 5.43 5.77
CA GLY A 48 -9.01 5.24 6.58
C GLY A 48 -9.77 3.94 6.33
N CYS A 49 -9.26 3.04 5.49
CA CYS A 49 -9.82 1.69 5.35
C CYS A 49 -9.65 0.89 6.63
N GLN A 50 -10.61 0.02 6.93
CA GLN A 50 -10.48 -1.00 7.97
C GLN A 50 -10.51 -2.39 7.34
N GLU A 51 -9.56 -3.24 7.74
CA GLU A 51 -9.53 -4.64 7.35
C GLU A 51 -10.43 -5.46 8.28
N MET A 52 -11.49 -6.06 7.73
CA MET A 52 -12.43 -6.91 8.45
C MET A 52 -12.30 -8.36 7.99
N GLN A 53 -12.37 -9.30 8.93
CA GLN A 53 -12.42 -10.73 8.63
C GLN A 53 -13.87 -11.21 8.69
N ILE A 54 -14.39 -11.72 7.57
CA ILE A 54 -15.76 -12.24 7.45
C ILE A 54 -15.67 -13.62 6.83
N ASP A 55 -16.07 -14.65 7.57
CA ASP A 55 -16.07 -16.05 7.13
C ASP A 55 -14.74 -16.53 6.52
N GLY A 56 -13.62 -16.03 7.04
CA GLY A 56 -12.27 -16.37 6.56
C GLY A 56 -11.80 -15.56 5.35
N HIS A 57 -12.59 -14.59 4.88
CA HIS A 57 -12.21 -13.61 3.87
C HIS A 57 -11.86 -12.28 4.50
N SER A 58 -10.79 -11.65 4.02
CA SER A 58 -10.41 -10.29 4.40
C SER A 58 -11.07 -9.29 3.46
N MET A 59 -11.87 -8.39 4.01
CA MET A 59 -12.51 -7.30 3.28
C MET A 59 -11.95 -5.96 3.77
N LEU A 60 -11.93 -4.98 2.87
CA LEU A 60 -11.65 -3.59 3.24
C LEU A 60 -12.97 -2.83 3.26
N ASP A 61 -13.23 -2.14 4.36
CA ASP A 61 -14.41 -1.28 4.53
C ASP A 61 -14.03 0.18 4.72
N GLY A 62 -14.83 1.06 4.12
CA GLY A 62 -14.64 2.50 4.17
C GLY A 62 -13.36 3.03 3.51
N GLY A 63 -12.94 4.21 3.97
CA GLY A 63 -11.72 4.89 3.53
C GLY A 63 -11.84 5.64 2.20
N GLU A 64 -10.74 6.29 1.84
CA GLU A 64 -10.58 7.00 0.58
C GLU A 64 -9.47 6.33 -0.23
N TRP A 65 -9.83 5.90 -1.44
CA TRP A 65 -8.90 5.29 -2.40
C TRP A 65 -8.27 6.37 -3.28
N LYS A 66 -6.94 6.36 -3.36
CA LYS A 66 -6.15 7.32 -4.14
C LYS A 66 -5.09 6.61 -4.95
N ARG A 67 -4.66 7.25 -6.03
CA ARG A 67 -3.52 6.80 -6.83
C ARG A 67 -2.30 7.64 -6.48
N ILE A 68 -1.16 6.98 -6.26
CA ILE A 68 0.12 7.64 -6.03
C ILE A 68 1.16 7.16 -7.03
N ASP A 69 2.11 8.03 -7.34
CA ASP A 69 3.35 7.64 -8.00
C ASP A 69 4.35 7.01 -7.02
N ARG A 70 5.53 6.62 -7.53
CA ARG A 70 6.59 5.98 -6.73
C ARG A 70 7.24 6.90 -5.68
N THR A 71 6.97 8.20 -5.73
CA THR A 71 7.44 9.17 -4.74
C THR A 71 6.38 9.47 -3.67
N GLY A 72 5.16 8.95 -3.85
CA GLY A 72 4.04 9.17 -2.95
C GLY A 72 3.18 10.39 -3.31
N LEU A 73 3.43 11.04 -4.46
CA LEU A 73 2.60 12.13 -4.95
C LEU A 73 1.29 11.59 -5.50
N LEU A 74 0.19 12.27 -5.19
CA LEU A 74 -1.12 11.93 -5.72
C LEU A 74 -1.16 12.17 -7.23
N ILE A 75 -1.75 11.23 -7.94
CA ILE A 75 -2.05 11.34 -9.37
C ILE A 75 -3.52 11.73 -9.47
N GLU A 76 -3.77 12.99 -9.84
CA GLU A 76 -5.10 13.46 -10.22
C GLU A 76 -5.42 12.98 -11.63
N GLU A 77 -6.67 12.58 -11.88
CA GLU A 77 -7.15 12.22 -13.22
C GLU A 77 -7.37 13.45 -14.11
#